data_AF-A0A2D8C1B4-F1
#
_entry.id   AF-A0A2D8C1B4-F1
#
_cell.length_a   1.000
_cell.length_b   1.000
_cell.length_c   1.000
_cell.angle_alpha   90.00
_cell.angle_beta   90.00
_cell.angle_gamma   90.00
#
_symmetry.space_group_name_H-M   'P 1'
#
loop_
_entity.id
_entity.type
_entity.pdbx_description
1 polymer ?
#
loop_
_entity_poly.entity_id
_entity_poly.type
_entity_poly.pdbx_seq_one_letter_code
_entity_poly.pdbx_strand_id
1 'polypeptide(L)'
;MKTRIFAIASALTVSFGLASCGEKSTENEEVIEVEVNLEEEKSELRKELERIQSDIDKQIAELEAKKEKANAEMQAEIEEMQEELRGEKSDLEKAMEDIQKASENTWSDVKKSVSKTTADIEKEWKNLKGEVEKAFEKN
;
A
#
# COMPACT_ATOMS: atom_id res chain seq x y z
N MET A 1 -54.62 17.57 18.66
CA MET A 1 -55.09 16.72 17.55
C MET A 1 -55.89 17.58 16.59
N LYS A 2 -55.52 17.59 15.31
CA LYS A 2 -56.37 17.84 14.12
C LYS A 2 -55.44 17.91 12.91
N THR A 3 -55.17 16.75 12.34
CA THR A 3 -54.62 16.59 10.99
C THR A 3 -55.62 17.14 9.98
N ARG A 4 -55.12 17.86 8.97
CA ARG A 4 -55.87 18.20 7.76
C ARG A 4 -54.96 17.90 6.58
N ILE A 5 -55.18 16.72 6.00
CA ILE A 5 -54.63 16.31 4.72
C ILE A 5 -55.39 17.10 3.65
N PHE A 6 -54.66 17.82 2.80
CA PHE A 6 -55.16 18.26 1.51
C PHE A 6 -54.21 17.73 0.45
N ALA A 7 -54.67 16.72 -0.27
CA ALA A 7 -54.09 16.28 -1.53
C ALA A 7 -54.37 17.35 -2.58
N ILE A 8 -53.33 17.83 -3.27
CA ILE A 8 -53.46 18.59 -4.52
C ILE A 8 -52.67 17.83 -5.58
N ALA A 9 -53.42 17.08 -6.39
CA ALA A 9 -53.00 16.56 -7.66
C ALA A 9 -53.34 17.62 -8.74
N SER A 10 -52.32 18.19 -9.38
CA SER A 10 -52.38 18.95 -10.65
C SER A 10 -51.03 19.66 -10.82
N ALA A 11 -50.32 19.69 -11.95
CA ALA A 11 -50.62 19.29 -13.31
C ALA A 11 -49.29 19.08 -14.04
N LEU A 12 -49.29 18.16 -15.00
CA LEU A 12 -48.31 18.12 -16.09
C LEU A 12 -48.34 19.45 -16.85
N THR A 13 -47.21 20.15 -16.89
CA THR A 13 -46.89 21.09 -17.97
C THR A 13 -45.55 20.71 -18.56
N VAL A 14 -45.61 19.80 -19.53
CA VAL A 14 -44.54 19.57 -20.50
C VAL A 14 -44.66 20.68 -21.56
N SER A 15 -43.49 21.18 -22.01
CA SER A 15 -43.19 21.92 -23.25
C SER A 15 -42.97 23.43 -23.13
N PHE A 16 -41.70 23.86 -23.13
CA PHE A 16 -41.08 24.79 -24.11
C PHE A 16 -39.62 25.04 -23.68
N GLY A 17 -38.57 24.96 -24.50
CA GLY A 17 -38.50 24.82 -25.96
C GLY A 17 -37.13 24.32 -26.41
N LEU A 18 -37.12 23.77 -27.63
CA LEU A 18 -35.92 23.39 -28.37
C LEU A 18 -35.32 24.63 -29.03
N ALA A 19 -34.10 25.00 -28.65
CA ALA A 19 -33.11 25.59 -29.55
C ALA A 19 -31.71 25.61 -28.92
N SER A 20 -30.85 24.72 -29.42
CA SER A 20 -29.45 25.04 -29.75
C SER A 20 -28.46 25.34 -28.62
N CYS A 21 -27.83 24.32 -28.05
CA CYS A 21 -26.46 23.88 -28.39
C CYS A 21 -26.08 22.75 -27.43
N GLY A 22 -25.36 21.75 -27.92
CA GLY A 22 -25.23 20.45 -27.27
C GLY A 22 -24.67 20.49 -25.85
N GLU A 23 -25.52 20.16 -24.88
CA GLU A 23 -25.12 19.69 -23.57
C GLU A 23 -24.68 18.22 -23.72
N LYS A 24 -23.45 18.03 -24.20
CA LYS A 24 -22.79 16.74 -24.15
C LYS A 24 -22.19 16.62 -22.76
N SER A 25 -22.74 15.69 -21.99
CA SER A 25 -22.32 15.33 -20.65
C SER A 25 -20.80 15.13 -20.57
N THR A 26 -20.12 16.02 -19.85
CA THR A 26 -18.67 15.98 -19.59
C THR A 26 -18.42 15.80 -18.09
N GLU A 27 -19.08 14.84 -17.46
CA GLU A 27 -18.87 14.54 -16.03
C GLU A 27 -18.61 13.04 -15.76
N ASN A 28 -18.54 12.21 -16.80
CA ASN A 28 -18.38 10.76 -16.64
C ASN A 28 -17.02 10.24 -17.12
N GLU A 29 -16.38 10.92 -18.08
CA GLU A 29 -15.14 10.43 -18.70
C GLU A 29 -13.91 10.69 -17.81
N GLU A 30 -13.84 11.86 -17.17
CA GLU A 30 -12.72 12.24 -16.28
C GLU A 30 -12.67 11.43 -14.98
N VAL A 31 -13.84 11.12 -14.38
CA VAL A 31 -13.92 10.30 -13.16
C VAL A 31 -13.49 8.86 -13.44
N ILE A 32 -13.90 8.29 -14.58
CA ILE A 32 -13.51 6.93 -14.98
C ILE A 32 -12.00 6.86 -15.27
N GLU A 33 -11.45 7.85 -15.96
CA GLU A 33 -10.01 7.87 -16.28
C GLU A 33 -9.14 8.02 -15.02
N VAL A 34 -9.53 8.86 -14.06
CA VAL A 34 -8.78 9.01 -12.79
C VAL A 34 -8.87 7.74 -11.93
N GLU A 35 -10.04 7.13 -11.82
CA GLU A 35 -10.23 5.90 -11.02
C GLU A 35 -9.43 4.71 -11.58
N VAL A 36 -9.38 4.56 -12.92
CA VAL A 36 -8.58 3.52 -13.58
C VAL A 36 -7.08 3.71 -13.31
N ASN A 37 -6.57 4.95 -13.42
CA ASN A 37 -5.16 5.24 -13.15
C ASN A 37 -4.77 4.95 -11.69
N LEU A 38 -5.65 5.27 -10.73
CA LEU A 38 -5.37 5.01 -9.31
C LEU A 38 -5.26 3.50 -9.02
N GLU A 39 -6.19 2.69 -9.52
CA GLU A 39 -6.17 1.25 -9.27
C GLU A 39 -4.98 0.55 -9.95
N GLU A 40 -4.56 1.01 -11.13
CA GLU A 40 -3.33 0.55 -11.77
C GLU A 40 -2.10 0.86 -10.92
N GLU A 41 -1.92 2.10 -10.46
CA GLU A 41 -0.79 2.48 -9.62
C GLU A 41 -0.78 1.73 -8.28
N LYS A 42 -1.95 1.51 -7.65
CA LYS A 42 -2.07 0.67 -6.45
C LYS A 42 -1.61 -0.76 -6.72
N SER A 43 -2.02 -1.34 -7.85
CA SER A 43 -1.67 -2.70 -8.25
C SER A 43 -0.17 -2.86 -8.45
N GLU A 44 0.47 -1.89 -9.12
CA GLU A 44 1.91 -1.88 -9.33
C GLU A 44 2.68 -1.79 -8.02
N LEU A 45 2.29 -0.85 -7.14
CA LEU A 45 2.97 -0.66 -5.86
C LEU A 45 2.80 -1.89 -4.95
N ARG A 46 1.62 -2.53 -4.91
CA ARG A 46 1.43 -3.79 -4.17
C ARG A 46 2.36 -4.90 -4.66
N LYS A 47 2.47 -5.09 -5.98
CA LYS A 47 3.38 -6.11 -6.55
C LYS A 47 4.84 -5.84 -6.18
N GLU A 48 5.22 -4.56 -6.09
CA GLU A 48 6.55 -4.19 -5.61
C GLU A 48 6.74 -4.57 -4.14
N LEU A 49 5.79 -4.25 -3.27
CA LEU A 49 5.87 -4.64 -1.86
C LEU A 49 5.84 -6.16 -1.69
N GLU A 50 5.07 -6.91 -2.48
CA GLU A 50 5.03 -8.38 -2.42
C GLU A 50 6.40 -8.99 -2.77
N ARG A 51 7.11 -8.37 -3.73
CA ARG A 51 8.48 -8.77 -4.07
C ARG A 51 9.43 -8.54 -2.90
N ILE A 52 9.37 -7.36 -2.29
CA ILE A 52 10.18 -7.03 -1.10
C ILE A 52 9.88 -8.02 0.03
N GLN A 53 8.61 -8.33 0.29
CA GLN A 53 8.20 -9.29 1.31
C GLN A 53 8.81 -10.67 1.06
N SER A 54 8.79 -11.14 -0.19
CA SER A 54 9.41 -12.40 -0.57
C SER A 54 10.93 -12.40 -0.38
N ASP A 55 11.58 -11.26 -0.61
CA ASP A 55 13.02 -11.14 -0.39
C ASP A 55 13.37 -11.10 1.11
N ILE A 56 12.49 -10.57 1.97
CA ILE A 56 12.61 -10.66 3.44
C ILE A 56 12.54 -12.12 3.87
N ASP A 57 11.56 -12.87 3.37
CA ASP A 57 11.41 -14.28 3.72
C ASP A 57 12.64 -15.12 3.33
N LYS A 58 13.23 -14.86 2.16
CA LYS A 58 14.47 -15.53 1.74
C LYS A 58 15.63 -15.22 2.69
N GLN A 59 15.77 -13.96 3.10
CA GLN A 59 16.87 -13.56 3.98
C GLN A 59 16.72 -14.13 5.39
N ILE A 60 15.51 -14.19 5.93
CA ILE A 60 15.24 -14.89 7.20
C ILE A 60 15.65 -16.36 7.11
N ALA A 61 15.36 -17.03 5.99
CA ALA A 61 15.75 -18.42 5.77
C ALA A 61 17.28 -18.60 5.62
N GLU A 62 17.96 -17.66 4.95
CA GLU A 62 19.43 -17.67 4.85
C GLU A 62 20.10 -17.45 6.20
N LEU A 63 19.56 -16.55 7.02
CA LEU A 63 20.01 -16.33 8.39
C LEU A 63 19.81 -17.60 9.24
N GLU A 64 18.67 -18.27 9.13
CA GLU A 64 18.42 -19.53 9.85
C GLU A 64 19.48 -20.59 9.50
N ALA A 65 19.78 -20.76 8.21
CA ALA A 65 20.80 -21.70 7.76
C ALA A 65 22.23 -21.33 8.22
N LYS A 66 22.51 -20.03 8.38
CA LYS A 66 23.77 -19.53 8.95
C LYS A 66 23.83 -19.78 10.46
N LYS A 67 22.73 -19.59 11.18
CA LYS A 67 22.59 -19.82 12.62
C LYS A 67 22.92 -21.26 13.02
N GLU A 68 22.53 -22.23 12.20
CA GLU A 68 22.85 -23.65 12.44
C GLU A 68 24.36 -23.95 12.49
N LYS A 69 25.18 -23.13 11.84
CA LYS A 69 26.65 -23.29 11.76
C LYS A 69 27.41 -22.32 12.66
N ALA A 70 26.69 -21.43 13.32
CA ALA A 70 27.23 -20.36 14.14
C ALA A 70 27.60 -20.85 15.55
N ASN A 71 28.56 -20.16 16.17
CA ASN A 71 28.80 -20.30 17.62
C ASN A 71 27.70 -19.56 18.42
N ALA A 72 27.68 -19.72 19.75
CA ALA A 72 26.60 -19.16 20.58
C ALA A 72 26.47 -17.62 20.52
N GLU A 73 27.58 -16.89 20.41
CA GLU A 73 27.56 -15.42 20.30
C GLU A 73 26.92 -14.98 18.99
N MET A 74 27.37 -15.59 17.89
CA MET A 74 26.82 -15.37 16.56
C MET A 74 25.35 -15.79 16.44
N GLN A 75 24.95 -16.86 17.12
CA GLN A 75 23.55 -17.29 17.12
C GLN A 75 22.64 -16.20 17.69
N ALA A 76 23.06 -15.55 18.77
CA ALA A 76 22.29 -14.45 19.37
C ALA A 76 22.20 -13.23 18.41
N GLU A 77 23.30 -12.86 17.76
CA GLU A 77 23.30 -11.78 16.76
C GLU A 77 22.37 -12.12 15.58
N ILE A 78 22.41 -13.36 15.09
CA ILE A 78 21.53 -13.81 13.99
C ILE A 78 20.06 -13.81 14.41
N GLU A 79 19.74 -14.22 15.65
CA GLU A 79 18.37 -14.17 16.17
C GLU A 79 17.84 -12.74 16.24
N GLU A 80 18.66 -11.77 16.67
CA GLU A 80 18.31 -10.35 16.68
C GLU A 80 18.00 -9.85 15.27
N MET A 81 18.88 -10.15 14.31
CA MET A 81 18.68 -9.80 12.90
C MET A 81 17.41 -10.44 12.30
N GLN A 82 17.08 -11.68 12.68
CA GLN A 82 15.84 -12.32 12.23
C GLN A 82 14.59 -11.63 12.79
N GLU A 83 14.63 -11.13 14.03
CA GLU A 83 13.52 -10.37 14.63
C GLU A 83 13.35 -8.99 13.99
N GLU A 84 14.44 -8.29 13.66
CA GLU A 84 14.39 -7.03 12.92
C GLU A 84 13.70 -7.19 11.56
N LEU A 85 14.10 -8.22 10.78
CA LEU A 85 13.47 -8.54 9.50
C LEU A 85 11.98 -8.90 9.63
N ARG A 86 11.58 -9.56 10.72
CA ARG A 86 10.16 -9.82 10.99
C ARG A 86 9.39 -8.53 11.27
N GLY A 87 10.03 -7.57 11.95
CA GLY A 87 9.48 -6.23 12.16
C GLY A 87 9.23 -5.49 10.84
N GLU A 88 10.25 -5.46 9.98
CA GLU A 88 10.17 -4.87 8.64
C GLU A 88 9.08 -5.49 7.78
N LYS A 89 8.96 -6.83 7.82
CA LYS A 89 7.88 -7.56 7.14
C LYS A 89 6.50 -7.08 7.59
N SER A 90 6.31 -6.88 8.90
CA SER A 90 5.03 -6.37 9.44
C SER A 90 4.75 -4.93 8.99
N ASP A 91 5.77 -4.08 8.89
CA ASP A 91 5.59 -2.70 8.42
C ASP A 91 5.26 -2.64 6.93
N LEU A 92 5.81 -3.56 6.15
CA LEU A 92 5.46 -3.74 4.75
C LEU A 92 4.01 -4.22 4.56
N GLU A 93 3.54 -5.14 5.41
CA GLU A 93 2.14 -5.60 5.42
C GLU A 93 1.18 -4.44 5.73
N LYS A 94 1.51 -3.57 6.69
CA LYS A 94 0.73 -2.35 6.97
C LYS A 94 0.71 -1.41 5.78
N ALA A 95 1.86 -1.22 5.11
CA ALA A 95 1.95 -0.39 3.92
C ALA A 95 1.07 -0.92 2.77
N MET A 96 0.99 -2.25 2.59
CA MET A 96 0.05 -2.85 1.64
C MET A 96 -1.42 -2.58 2.00
N GLU A 97 -1.78 -2.67 3.29
CA GLU A 97 -3.13 -2.32 3.75
C GLU A 97 -3.46 -0.85 3.50
N ASP A 98 -2.51 0.06 3.71
CA ASP A 98 -2.69 1.49 3.48
C ASP A 98 -2.91 1.78 1.99
N ILE A 99 -2.16 1.12 1.10
CA ILE A 99 -2.40 1.17 -0.36
C ILE A 99 -3.83 0.71 -0.69
N GLN A 100 -4.32 -0.34 -0.03
CA GLN A 100 -5.67 -0.84 -0.26
C GLN A 100 -6.77 0.14 0.18
N LYS A 101 -6.56 0.82 1.30
CA LYS A 101 -7.55 1.75 1.89
C LYS A 101 -7.46 3.16 1.27
N ALA A 102 -6.41 3.45 0.51
CA ALA A 102 -6.18 4.78 -0.06
C ALA A 102 -7.29 5.19 -1.04
N SER A 103 -7.82 6.39 -0.83
CA SER A 103 -8.61 7.14 -1.81
C SER A 103 -7.72 8.04 -2.67
N GLU A 104 -8.25 8.59 -3.77
CA GLU A 104 -7.58 9.61 -4.59
C GLU A 104 -6.99 10.75 -3.75
N ASN A 105 -7.76 11.27 -2.80
CA ASN A 105 -7.36 12.40 -1.95
C ASN A 105 -6.20 12.07 -1.00
N THR A 106 -6.02 10.80 -0.64
CA THR A 106 -4.98 10.34 0.29
C THR A 106 -3.80 9.69 -0.43
N TRP A 107 -3.90 9.48 -1.75
CA TRP A 107 -2.97 8.64 -2.50
C TRP A 107 -1.55 9.17 -2.49
N SER A 108 -1.37 10.49 -2.62
CA SER A 108 -0.04 11.12 -2.60
C SER A 108 0.71 10.85 -1.28
N ASP A 109 0.00 10.87 -0.16
CA ASP A 109 0.61 10.69 1.15
C ASP A 109 0.90 9.22 1.46
N VAL A 110 -0.01 8.32 1.06
CA VAL A 110 0.23 6.87 1.12
C VAL A 110 1.46 6.50 0.29
N LYS A 111 1.57 7.02 -0.95
CA LYS A 111 2.73 6.77 -1.81
C LYS A 111 4.04 7.23 -1.15
N LYS A 112 4.08 8.43 -0.57
CA LYS A 112 5.26 8.92 0.17
C LYS A 112 5.60 8.04 1.37
N SER A 113 4.59 7.61 2.14
CA SER A 113 4.79 6.75 3.30
C SER A 113 5.38 5.41 2.89
N VAL A 114 4.81 4.77 1.87
CA VAL A 114 5.29 3.50 1.32
C VAL A 114 6.72 3.64 0.81
N SER A 115 7.02 4.67 0.01
CA SER A 115 8.39 4.92 -0.49
C SER A 115 9.40 5.14 0.63
N LYS A 116 8.98 5.74 1.74
CA LYS A 116 9.85 5.88 2.91
C LYS A 116 10.08 4.52 3.58
N THR A 117 9.02 3.75 3.82
CA THR A 117 9.11 2.40 4.40
C THR A 117 10.03 1.51 3.58
N THR A 118 9.90 1.49 2.24
CA THR A 118 10.77 0.67 1.39
C THR A 118 12.23 1.13 1.42
N ALA A 119 12.49 2.44 1.46
CA ALA A 119 13.84 2.97 1.58
C ALA A 119 14.49 2.66 2.94
N ASP A 120 13.71 2.73 4.03
CA ASP A 120 14.18 2.38 5.37
C ASP A 120 14.54 0.89 5.43
N ILE A 121 13.69 0.00 4.88
CA ILE A 121 13.95 -1.45 4.76
C ILE A 121 15.22 -1.72 3.93
N GLU A 122 15.39 -1.07 2.78
CA GLU A 122 16.59 -1.25 1.94
C GLU A 122 17.88 -0.88 2.71
N LYS A 123 17.81 0.20 3.49
CA LYS A 123 18.93 0.66 4.30
C LYS A 123 19.28 -0.33 5.40
N GLU A 124 18.29 -0.82 6.14
CA GLU A 124 18.52 -1.76 7.23
C GLU A 124 19.03 -3.11 6.72
N TRP A 125 18.54 -3.59 5.57
CA TRP A 125 19.12 -4.76 4.91
C TRP A 125 20.59 -4.63 4.58
N LYS A 126 20.99 -3.48 4.06
CA LYS A 126 22.39 -3.22 3.73
C LYS A 126 23.26 -3.26 4.99
N ASN A 127 22.74 -2.76 6.12
CA ASN A 127 23.43 -2.82 7.41
C ASN A 127 23.54 -4.27 7.89
N LEU A 128 22.42 -4.99 7.95
CA LEU A 128 22.31 -6.38 8.37
C LEU A 128 23.29 -7.26 7.60
N LYS A 129 23.33 -7.16 6.26
CA LYS A 129 24.26 -7.93 5.45
C LYS A 129 25.72 -7.68 5.85
N GLY A 130 26.07 -6.42 6.10
CA GLY A 130 27.41 -6.05 6.54
C GLY A 130 27.75 -6.53 7.95
N GLU A 131 26.76 -6.63 8.85
CA GLU A 131 26.95 -7.19 10.20
C GLU A 131 27.15 -8.69 10.16
N VAL A 132 26.32 -9.43 9.42
CA VAL A 132 26.50 -10.86 9.19
C VAL A 132 27.88 -11.17 8.61
N GLU A 133 28.31 -10.45 7.57
CA GLU A 133 29.62 -10.68 6.94
C GLU A 133 30.76 -10.49 7.96
N LYS A 134 30.75 -9.39 8.72
CA LYS A 134 31.77 -9.12 9.75
C LYS A 134 31.77 -10.15 10.85
N ALA A 135 30.60 -10.62 11.26
CA ALA A 135 30.47 -11.59 12.32
C ALA A 135 31.12 -12.91 11.87
N PHE A 136 30.86 -13.36 10.63
CA PHE A 136 31.43 -14.60 10.09
C PHE A 136 32.93 -14.50 9.77
N GLU A 137 33.46 -13.32 9.45
CA GLU A 137 34.91 -13.12 9.25
C GLU A 137 35.73 -13.19 10.56
N LYS A 138 35.10 -12.95 11.71
CA LYS A 138 35.77 -12.97 13.03
C LYS A 138 35.85 -14.36 13.66
N ASN A 139 35.17 -15.36 13.10
CA ASN A 139 35.11 -16.75 13.57
C ASN A 139 36.12 -17.63 12.83
#